data_AF-M2VSQ3-F1
#
_entry.id   AF-M2VSQ3-F1
#
_cell.length_a   1.000
_cell.length_b   1.000
_cell.length_c   1.000
_cell.angle_alpha   90.00
_cell.angle_beta   90.00
_cell.angle_gamma   90.00
#
_symmetry.space_group_name_H-M   'P 1'
#
loop_
_entity.id
_entity.type
_entity.pdbx_description
1 polymer ?
#
loop_
_entity_poly.entity_id
_entity_poly.type
_entity_poly.pdbx_seq_one_letter_code
_entity_poly.pdbx_strand_id
1 'polypeptide(L)'
;MATNKVIILDIDGTLGCLISQHPSQITKNMEMSRVHHIQSSSFFVTRSFCEWFLEFCRYFFARVVVFSAGHRDYVENVVTSIFPYSPDAVFSFEDLNANQLKTVDVVRDEIPFAFSHNTIILEDNPSAWAPYNKENIIKLPECRFVGASSLEQEDYTFPNLRRWLMEEIYRSVDVRREIAAVSSFPSTYGDTLMSLATVDGKTIFFRDFNIRENKSKILASHWTEQGLLEKSYHLPTSVENIEDCRSFRFRGRTFLIGNNTRRMHIVDIENKSSCYLLKSPFPQRSVEKNWTPLVTDNQQRLLLVYSFDPLLVFQVTDLEKGRCDPYIGFVSNSSSHKECKLRGGTPFLPYQNNENVFVSVAHRQERGYCVSYRGYWAFLDLRSGSVQSSGAPIQIGQFLIVYPTSLFLGSDGKSWLGGHIDDEFCFLTDDISTPSV
;
A
#
# COMPACT_ATOMS: atom_id res chain seq x y z
N MET A 1 -10.14 4.49 17.97
CA MET A 1 -10.63 5.62 18.78
C MET A 1 -11.27 6.61 17.83
N ALA A 2 -12.52 7.00 18.05
CA ALA A 2 -13.15 8.05 17.24
C ALA A 2 -12.62 9.42 17.67
N THR A 3 -12.33 10.29 16.69
CA THR A 3 -11.98 11.69 16.94
C THR A 3 -13.22 12.49 17.35
N ASN A 4 -13.05 13.72 17.83
CA ASN A 4 -14.16 14.66 18.05
C ASN A 4 -14.54 15.47 16.79
N LYS A 5 -14.14 14.99 15.61
CA LYS A 5 -14.33 15.68 14.32
C LYS A 5 -15.61 15.20 13.64
N VAL A 6 -16.20 16.09 12.85
CA VAL A 6 -17.37 15.79 12.00
C VAL A 6 -16.90 15.78 10.55
N ILE A 7 -17.33 14.79 9.77
CA ILE A 7 -17.13 14.79 8.31
C ILE A 7 -18.48 14.95 7.61
N ILE A 8 -18.51 15.85 6.63
CA ILE A 8 -19.64 16.05 5.72
C ILE A 8 -19.22 15.56 4.34
N LEU A 9 -20.01 14.67 3.76
CA LEU A 9 -19.76 14.04 2.47
C LEU A 9 -20.80 14.50 1.46
N ASP A 10 -20.35 15.06 0.33
CA ASP A 10 -21.19 15.17 -0.87
C ASP A 10 -21.32 13.79 -1.58
N ILE A 11 -22.29 13.62 -2.47
CA ILE A 11 -22.53 12.38 -3.20
C ILE A 11 -21.98 12.44 -4.63
N ASP A 12 -22.52 13.32 -5.47
CA ASP A 12 -22.35 13.30 -6.93
C ASP A 12 -21.06 13.99 -7.33
N GLY A 13 -20.14 13.26 -7.95
CA GLY A 13 -18.78 13.76 -8.24
C GLY A 13 -17.81 13.54 -7.07
N THR A 14 -18.32 13.30 -5.86
CA THR A 14 -17.50 13.04 -4.67
C THR A 14 -17.39 11.54 -4.34
N LEU A 15 -18.49 10.87 -3.98
CA LEU A 15 -18.54 9.44 -3.62
C LEU A 15 -18.73 8.52 -4.82
N GLY A 16 -19.21 9.06 -5.93
CA GLY A 16 -19.49 8.32 -7.16
C GLY A 16 -20.18 9.24 -8.16
N CYS A 17 -20.80 8.66 -9.19
CA CYS A 17 -21.67 9.44 -10.07
C CYS A 17 -22.79 8.61 -10.67
N LEU A 18 -23.83 9.32 -11.11
CA LEU A 18 -24.97 8.74 -11.80
C LEU A 18 -24.62 8.43 -13.26
N ILE A 19 -25.03 7.25 -13.73
CA ILE A 19 -24.97 6.83 -15.12
C ILE A 19 -26.38 6.51 -15.63
N SER A 20 -26.65 6.93 -16.87
CA SER A 20 -27.92 6.67 -17.57
C SER A 20 -27.87 5.43 -18.46
N GLN A 21 -26.67 4.90 -18.74
CA GLN A 21 -26.48 3.70 -19.53
C GLN A 21 -26.53 2.45 -18.66
N HIS A 22 -27.08 1.35 -19.19
CA HIS A 22 -27.11 0.09 -18.45
C HIS A 22 -25.67 -0.40 -18.19
N PRO A 23 -25.32 -0.86 -16.98
CA PRO A 23 -23.95 -1.23 -16.61
C PRO A 23 -23.31 -2.25 -17.56
N SER A 24 -24.11 -3.19 -18.09
CA SER A 24 -23.67 -4.20 -19.06
C SER A 24 -23.12 -3.61 -20.38
N GLN A 25 -23.43 -2.34 -20.68
CA GLN A 25 -22.95 -1.65 -21.87
C GLN A 25 -21.63 -0.91 -21.62
N ILE A 26 -21.26 -0.66 -20.35
CA ILE A 26 -20.15 0.22 -20.01
C ILE A 26 -18.83 -0.56 -19.94
N THR A 27 -18.78 -1.76 -19.34
CA THR A 27 -17.65 -2.70 -19.50
C THR A 27 -17.98 -4.11 -19.01
N LYS A 28 -17.31 -5.13 -19.58
CA LYS A 28 -17.26 -6.49 -19.04
C LYS A 28 -16.41 -6.63 -17.76
N ASN A 29 -15.60 -5.63 -17.46
CA ASN A 29 -14.57 -5.68 -16.41
C ASN A 29 -14.94 -4.85 -15.17
N MET A 30 -16.11 -4.20 -15.16
CA MET A 30 -16.55 -3.45 -13.99
C MET A 30 -16.90 -4.41 -12.86
N GLU A 31 -16.36 -4.15 -11.67
CA GLU A 31 -16.81 -4.84 -10.46
C GLU A 31 -18.27 -4.47 -10.21
N MET A 32 -19.17 -5.44 -10.38
CA MET A 32 -20.60 -5.25 -10.20
C MET A 32 -20.98 -4.80 -8.78
N SER A 33 -20.09 -5.03 -7.80
CA SER A 33 -20.25 -4.53 -6.42
C SER A 33 -20.29 -3.00 -6.32
N ARG A 34 -19.75 -2.28 -7.32
CA ARG A 34 -19.70 -0.82 -7.33
C ARG A 34 -20.91 -0.17 -8.00
N VAL A 35 -21.83 -0.96 -8.53
CA VAL A 35 -23.00 -0.50 -9.28
C VAL A 35 -24.25 -0.66 -8.44
N HIS A 36 -24.95 0.43 -8.20
CA HIS A 36 -26.14 0.48 -7.38
C HIS A 36 -27.32 0.94 -8.22
N HIS A 37 -28.40 0.17 -8.24
CA HIS A 37 -29.62 0.57 -8.93
C HIS A 37 -30.42 1.52 -8.02
N ILE A 38 -30.61 2.77 -8.45
CA ILE A 38 -31.22 3.82 -7.63
C ILE A 38 -32.69 4.03 -8.01
N GLN A 39 -32.95 4.18 -9.31
CA GLN A 39 -34.29 4.40 -9.86
C GLN A 39 -34.42 3.67 -11.21
N SER A 40 -35.64 3.57 -11.74
CA SER A 40 -36.07 2.71 -12.86
C SER A 40 -35.12 2.61 -14.06
N SER A 41 -34.33 3.64 -14.32
CA SER A 41 -33.36 3.68 -15.42
C SER A 41 -32.08 4.43 -15.04
N SER A 42 -31.70 4.44 -13.76
CA SER A 42 -30.52 5.18 -13.28
C SER A 42 -29.73 4.35 -12.29
N PHE A 43 -28.44 4.22 -12.57
CA PHE A 43 -27.49 3.49 -11.74
C PHE A 43 -26.49 4.47 -11.17
N PHE A 44 -26.15 4.31 -9.90
CA PHE A 44 -25.06 5.03 -9.26
C PHE A 44 -23.83 4.14 -9.24
N VAL A 45 -22.71 4.67 -9.70
CA VAL A 45 -21.43 3.98 -9.67
C VAL A 45 -20.56 4.61 -8.59
N THR A 46 -20.18 3.82 -7.60
CA THR A 46 -19.28 4.29 -6.54
C THR A 46 -17.87 4.49 -7.07
N ARG A 47 -17.20 5.53 -6.56
CA ARG A 47 -15.77 5.77 -6.72
C ARG A 47 -14.96 4.57 -6.19
N SER A 48 -13.78 4.32 -6.73
CA SER A 48 -12.92 3.23 -6.24
C SER A 48 -12.64 3.38 -4.75
N PHE A 49 -12.67 2.27 -4.01
CA PHE A 49 -12.47 2.21 -2.55
C PHE A 49 -13.53 2.96 -1.71
N CYS A 50 -14.70 3.31 -2.27
CA CYS A 50 -15.73 4.06 -1.55
C CYS A 50 -16.24 3.33 -0.30
N GLU A 51 -16.65 2.06 -0.39
CA GLU A 51 -17.16 1.28 0.76
C GLU A 51 -16.15 1.26 1.92
N TRP A 52 -14.90 0.92 1.64
CA TRP A 52 -13.81 0.93 2.62
C TRP A 52 -13.57 2.30 3.24
N PHE A 53 -13.64 3.37 2.43
CA PHE A 53 -13.49 4.73 2.94
C PHE A 53 -14.66 5.14 3.84
N LEU A 54 -15.89 4.75 3.49
CA LEU A 54 -17.07 5.00 4.32
C LEU A 54 -16.96 4.26 5.66
N GLU A 55 -16.51 3.00 5.66
CA GLU A 55 -16.22 2.27 6.91
C GLU A 55 -15.18 2.99 7.76
N PHE A 56 -14.07 3.43 7.16
CA PHE A 56 -13.07 4.24 7.86
C PHE A 56 -13.70 5.49 8.49
N CYS A 57 -14.52 6.23 7.74
CA CYS A 57 -15.18 7.43 8.25
C CYS A 57 -16.01 7.16 9.50
N ARG A 58 -16.76 6.04 9.53
CA ARG A 58 -17.56 5.62 10.69
C ARG A 58 -16.72 5.46 11.96
N TYR A 59 -15.52 4.91 11.82
CA TYR A 59 -14.64 4.62 12.97
C TYR A 59 -13.77 5.80 13.37
N PHE A 60 -13.42 6.66 12.41
CA PHE A 60 -12.49 7.76 12.61
C PHE A 60 -13.16 9.06 13.07
N PHE A 61 -14.35 9.39 12.54
CA PHE A 61 -15.06 10.62 12.89
C PHE A 61 -16.08 10.38 14.01
N ALA A 62 -16.36 11.43 14.80
CA ALA A 62 -17.45 11.37 15.78
C ALA A 62 -18.81 11.27 15.09
N ARG A 63 -18.95 11.93 13.94
CA ARG A 63 -20.16 11.97 13.13
C ARG A 63 -19.83 11.96 11.65
N VAL A 64 -20.60 11.20 10.90
CA VAL A 64 -20.60 11.14 9.44
C VAL A 64 -21.93 11.69 8.95
N VAL A 65 -21.87 12.79 8.23
CA VAL A 65 -23.03 13.50 7.68
C VAL A 65 -22.96 13.43 6.16
N VAL A 66 -24.10 13.24 5.51
CA VAL A 66 -24.24 13.39 4.06
C VAL A 66 -24.94 14.70 3.78
N PHE A 67 -24.41 15.52 2.88
CA PHE A 67 -25.08 16.74 2.42
C PHE A 67 -24.92 16.89 0.91
N SER A 68 -25.93 16.44 0.18
CA SER A 68 -26.00 16.51 -1.28
C SER A 68 -26.94 17.63 -1.75
N ALA A 69 -26.65 18.20 -2.91
CA ALA A 69 -27.58 19.13 -3.59
C ALA A 69 -28.64 18.41 -4.44
N GLY A 70 -28.70 17.07 -4.40
CA GLY A 70 -29.75 16.27 -5.02
C GLY A 70 -31.06 16.26 -4.22
N HIS A 71 -32.17 15.94 -4.88
CA HIS A 71 -33.47 15.79 -4.21
C HIS A 71 -33.48 14.64 -3.20
N ARG A 72 -34.25 14.81 -2.11
CA ARG A 72 -34.32 13.86 -0.98
C ARG A 72 -34.47 12.39 -1.40
N ASP A 73 -35.47 12.07 -2.20
CA ASP A 73 -35.73 10.68 -2.64
C ASP A 73 -34.51 10.06 -3.34
N TYR A 74 -33.79 10.85 -4.13
CA TYR A 74 -32.57 10.38 -4.79
C TYR A 74 -31.44 10.15 -3.77
N VAL A 75 -31.19 11.16 -2.92
CA VAL A 75 -30.12 11.15 -1.92
C VAL A 75 -30.30 9.96 -0.96
N GLU A 76 -31.50 9.76 -0.42
CA GLU A 76 -31.80 8.67 0.50
C GLU A 76 -31.62 7.28 -0.15
N ASN A 77 -32.02 7.12 -1.41
CA ASN A 77 -31.82 5.87 -2.15
C ASN A 77 -30.33 5.58 -2.37
N VAL A 78 -29.53 6.60 -2.73
CA VAL A 78 -28.07 6.42 -2.87
C VAL A 78 -27.44 6.07 -1.53
N VAL A 79 -27.76 6.83 -0.46
CA VAL A 79 -27.21 6.59 0.88
C VAL A 79 -27.52 5.17 1.35
N THR A 80 -28.76 4.73 1.22
CA THR A 80 -29.20 3.36 1.59
C THR A 80 -28.46 2.29 0.80
N SER A 81 -28.08 2.59 -0.44
CA SER A 81 -27.45 1.63 -1.34
C SER A 81 -25.94 1.50 -1.14
N ILE A 82 -25.24 2.58 -0.77
CA ILE A 82 -23.77 2.61 -0.75
C ILE A 82 -23.16 2.63 0.65
N PHE A 83 -23.90 3.10 1.67
CA PHE A 83 -23.35 3.14 3.02
C PHE A 83 -23.55 1.80 3.74
N PRO A 84 -22.49 1.22 4.34
CA PRO A 84 -22.61 0.01 5.15
C PRO A 84 -23.26 0.26 6.54
N TYR A 85 -23.74 1.49 6.78
CA TYR A 85 -24.37 1.96 8.01
C TYR A 85 -25.25 3.16 7.70
N SER A 86 -26.18 3.51 8.60
CA SER A 86 -26.89 4.79 8.48
C SER A 86 -25.99 5.94 8.92
N PRO A 87 -25.74 6.96 8.07
CA PRO A 87 -25.09 8.20 8.49
C PRO A 87 -25.84 8.85 9.66
N ASP A 88 -25.14 9.68 10.43
CA ASP A 88 -25.74 10.36 11.58
C ASP A 88 -26.80 11.40 11.17
N ALA A 89 -26.63 12.00 9.99
CA ALA A 89 -27.62 12.88 9.37
C ALA A 89 -27.47 12.88 7.84
N VAL A 90 -28.59 13.10 7.15
CA VAL A 90 -28.65 13.18 5.68
C VAL A 90 -29.41 14.44 5.31
N PHE A 91 -28.76 15.32 4.57
CA PHE A 91 -29.30 16.57 4.06
C PHE A 91 -29.34 16.53 2.53
N SER A 92 -30.42 17.08 1.98
CA SER A 92 -30.68 17.13 0.54
C SER A 92 -30.88 18.56 0.06
N PHE A 93 -31.26 18.72 -1.21
CA PHE A 93 -31.60 20.00 -1.82
C PHE A 93 -32.61 20.82 -0.99
N GLU A 94 -33.57 20.14 -0.37
CA GLU A 94 -34.63 20.75 0.44
C GLU A 94 -34.12 21.38 1.74
N ASP A 95 -32.91 21.03 2.17
CA ASP A 95 -32.27 21.52 3.40
C ASP A 95 -31.27 22.65 3.13
N LEU A 96 -31.11 23.08 1.87
CA LEU A 96 -30.28 24.23 1.53
C LEU A 96 -30.84 25.51 2.15
N ASN A 97 -29.95 26.47 2.42
CA ASN A 97 -30.38 27.77 2.95
C ASN A 97 -31.19 28.57 1.92
N ALA A 98 -31.67 29.76 2.31
CA ALA A 98 -32.45 30.64 1.43
C ALA A 98 -31.74 31.04 0.11
N ASN A 99 -30.41 30.93 0.04
CA ASN A 99 -29.62 31.19 -1.17
C ASN A 99 -29.28 29.92 -1.96
N GLN A 100 -29.90 28.78 -1.62
CA GLN A 100 -29.62 27.47 -2.20
C GLN A 100 -28.16 27.02 -2.01
N LEU A 101 -27.57 27.35 -0.86
CA LEU A 101 -26.20 26.98 -0.51
C LEU A 101 -26.18 26.03 0.70
N LYS A 102 -25.21 25.13 0.70
CA LYS A 102 -24.87 24.27 1.84
C LYS A 102 -24.13 25.11 2.88
N THR A 103 -24.43 24.91 4.17
CA THR A 103 -23.74 25.61 5.27
C THR A 103 -23.58 24.69 6.47
N VAL A 104 -22.50 24.87 7.24
CA VAL A 104 -22.30 24.12 8.49
C VAL A 104 -23.35 24.51 9.54
N ASP A 105 -23.94 25.70 9.45
CA ASP A 105 -25.00 26.14 10.37
C ASP A 105 -26.23 25.23 10.26
N VAL A 106 -26.67 24.85 9.04
CA VAL A 106 -27.77 23.88 8.83
C VAL A 106 -27.43 22.53 9.49
N VAL A 107 -26.20 22.05 9.31
CA VAL A 107 -25.76 20.79 9.92
C VAL A 107 -25.71 20.88 11.45
N ARG A 108 -25.36 22.05 11.99
CA ARG A 108 -25.25 22.27 13.44
C ARG A 108 -26.59 22.19 14.16
N ASP A 109 -27.69 22.50 13.48
CA ASP A 109 -29.03 22.39 14.07
C ASP A 109 -29.37 20.92 14.42
N GLU A 110 -28.88 19.95 13.64
CA GLU A 110 -29.04 18.51 13.91
C GLU A 110 -27.83 17.90 14.67
N ILE A 111 -26.62 18.43 14.44
CA ILE A 111 -25.37 17.99 15.05
C ILE A 111 -24.76 19.17 15.84
N PRO A 112 -25.18 19.43 17.10
CA PRO A 112 -24.85 20.66 17.83
C PRO A 112 -23.37 20.97 18.04
N PHE A 113 -22.48 20.00 17.82
CA PHE A 113 -21.04 20.16 17.95
C PHE A 113 -20.29 20.22 16.60
N ALA A 114 -21.00 20.33 15.48
CA ALA A 114 -20.42 20.62 14.17
C ALA A 114 -20.03 22.11 14.11
N PHE A 115 -18.76 22.41 14.40
CA PHE A 115 -18.19 23.76 14.36
C PHE A 115 -17.15 23.86 13.25
N SER A 116 -16.90 25.09 12.77
CA SER A 116 -15.90 25.29 11.71
C SER A 116 -14.48 24.83 12.08
N HIS A 117 -14.12 24.68 13.36
CA HIS A 117 -12.78 24.21 13.72
C HIS A 117 -12.65 22.67 13.79
N ASN A 118 -13.77 21.92 13.78
CA ASN A 118 -13.77 20.45 13.87
C ASN A 118 -14.56 19.76 12.74
N THR A 119 -15.17 20.51 11.83
CA THR A 119 -15.91 19.97 10.67
C THR A 119 -15.05 19.97 9.41
N ILE A 120 -15.05 18.85 8.70
CA ILE A 120 -14.39 18.66 7.41
C ILE A 120 -15.46 18.39 6.34
N ILE A 121 -15.30 18.98 5.16
CA ILE A 121 -16.23 18.84 4.05
C ILE A 121 -15.48 18.22 2.87
N LEU A 122 -15.96 17.08 2.35
CA LEU A 122 -15.48 16.50 1.10
C LEU A 122 -16.45 16.86 -0.02
N GLU A 123 -15.93 17.53 -1.06
CA GLU A 123 -16.74 18.13 -2.12
C GLU A 123 -15.89 18.28 -3.38
N ASP A 124 -16.40 17.90 -4.55
CA ASP A 124 -15.74 18.14 -5.83
C ASP A 124 -16.03 19.55 -6.37
N ASN A 125 -17.18 20.13 -6.00
CA ASN A 125 -17.60 21.48 -6.37
C ASN A 125 -17.72 22.44 -5.16
N PRO A 126 -16.62 23.10 -4.75
CA PRO A 126 -16.63 24.03 -3.61
C PRO A 126 -17.60 25.22 -3.73
N SER A 127 -18.11 25.51 -4.93
CA SER A 127 -19.06 26.62 -5.12
C SER A 127 -20.41 26.37 -4.41
N ALA A 128 -20.77 25.10 -4.14
CA ALA A 128 -21.98 24.74 -3.40
C ALA A 128 -21.99 25.24 -1.94
N TRP A 129 -20.82 25.57 -1.41
CA TRP A 129 -20.62 26.05 -0.05
C TRP A 129 -20.26 27.54 -0.01
N ALA A 130 -19.69 28.08 -1.08
CA ALA A 130 -19.24 29.47 -1.13
C ALA A 130 -20.40 30.48 -0.97
N PRO A 131 -20.21 31.59 -0.24
CA PRO A 131 -18.96 32.05 0.39
C PRO A 131 -18.67 31.43 1.77
N TYR A 132 -19.56 30.59 2.29
CA TYR A 132 -19.47 30.02 3.63
C TYR A 132 -18.50 28.85 3.70
N ASN A 133 -17.89 28.62 4.87
CA ASN A 133 -17.10 27.42 5.19
C ASN A 133 -16.03 26.97 4.17
N LYS A 134 -15.54 27.85 3.28
CA LYS A 134 -14.57 27.50 2.23
C LYS A 134 -13.28 26.87 2.78
N GLU A 135 -12.92 27.24 4.00
CA GLU A 135 -11.77 26.78 4.78
C GLU A 135 -11.94 25.36 5.36
N ASN A 136 -13.16 24.82 5.32
CA ASN A 136 -13.47 23.46 5.74
C ASN A 136 -13.47 22.46 4.59
N ILE A 137 -13.31 22.92 3.35
CA ILE A 137 -13.51 22.11 2.15
C ILE A 137 -12.19 21.49 1.71
N ILE A 138 -12.17 20.17 1.66
CA ILE A 138 -11.19 19.39 0.92
C ILE A 138 -11.76 19.15 -0.47
N LYS A 139 -11.23 19.89 -1.46
CA LYS A 139 -11.63 19.72 -2.84
C LYS A 139 -11.11 18.40 -3.40
N LEU A 140 -12.01 17.50 -3.79
CA LEU A 140 -11.65 16.27 -4.49
C LEU A 140 -11.67 16.46 -6.02
N PRO A 141 -10.89 15.69 -6.77
CA PRO A 141 -11.13 15.55 -8.20
C PRO A 141 -12.51 14.94 -8.41
N GLU A 142 -13.28 15.53 -9.33
CA GLU A 142 -14.61 15.06 -9.69
C GLU A 142 -14.56 13.63 -10.25
N CYS A 143 -15.37 12.74 -9.67
CA CYS A 143 -15.53 11.38 -10.12
C CYS A 143 -16.42 11.35 -11.37
N ARG A 144 -15.82 11.08 -12.53
CA ARG A 144 -16.53 10.94 -13.80
C ARG A 144 -16.21 9.63 -14.48
N PHE A 145 -17.24 8.92 -14.94
CA PHE A 145 -17.10 7.78 -15.83
C PHE A 145 -17.39 8.19 -17.27
N VAL A 146 -16.33 8.52 -18.01
CA VAL A 146 -16.41 8.83 -19.44
C VAL A 146 -16.09 7.56 -20.23
N GLY A 147 -17.06 6.65 -20.29
CA GLY A 147 -16.96 5.41 -21.06
C GLY A 147 -16.05 4.35 -20.44
N ALA A 148 -15.85 3.27 -21.19
CA ALA A 148 -15.25 2.02 -20.73
C ALA A 148 -13.83 2.17 -20.13
N SER A 149 -12.97 2.96 -20.78
CA SER A 149 -11.56 3.12 -20.39
C SER A 149 -11.37 3.91 -19.09
N SER A 150 -12.32 4.77 -18.72
CA SER A 150 -12.25 5.53 -17.47
C SER A 150 -12.43 4.67 -16.21
N LEU A 151 -13.09 3.51 -16.35
CA LEU A 151 -13.25 2.54 -15.27
C LEU A 151 -11.99 1.70 -15.02
N GLU A 152 -11.08 1.62 -15.99
CA GLU A 152 -9.85 0.83 -15.89
C GLU A 152 -8.73 1.58 -15.15
N GLN A 153 -8.85 2.90 -14.99
CA GLN A 153 -7.92 3.67 -14.17
C GLN A 153 -8.33 3.57 -12.70
N GLU A 154 -7.47 2.98 -11.89
CA GLU A 154 -7.65 2.93 -10.45
C GLU A 154 -7.54 4.34 -9.86
N ASP A 155 -8.64 4.84 -9.30
CA ASP A 155 -8.70 6.10 -8.57
C ASP A 155 -8.29 5.88 -7.11
N TYR A 156 -7.12 6.38 -6.74
CA TYR A 156 -6.54 6.23 -5.40
C TYR A 156 -6.83 7.43 -4.48
N THR A 157 -7.80 8.28 -4.82
CA THR A 157 -8.12 9.48 -4.03
C THR A 157 -8.50 9.13 -2.60
N PHE A 158 -9.35 8.12 -2.35
CA PHE A 158 -9.75 7.76 -1.00
C PHE A 158 -8.64 7.10 -0.15
N PRO A 159 -7.81 6.16 -0.69
CA PRO A 159 -6.62 5.70 0.01
C PRO A 159 -5.67 6.83 0.43
N ASN A 160 -5.37 7.75 -0.49
CA ASN A 160 -4.51 8.90 -0.22
C ASN A 160 -5.13 9.83 0.84
N LEU A 161 -6.43 10.10 0.73
CA LEU A 161 -7.16 10.95 1.66
C LEU A 161 -7.19 10.35 3.06
N ARG A 162 -7.50 9.05 3.20
CA ARG A 162 -7.50 8.37 4.50
C ARG A 162 -6.16 8.53 5.20
N ARG A 163 -5.05 8.23 4.51
CA ARG A 163 -3.70 8.37 5.09
C ARG A 163 -3.48 9.77 5.64
N TRP A 164 -3.77 10.80 4.83
CA TRP A 164 -3.61 12.18 5.26
C TRP A 164 -4.53 12.55 6.43
N LEU A 165 -5.78 12.08 6.45
CA LEU A 165 -6.69 12.29 7.58
C LEU A 165 -6.12 11.68 8.88
N MET A 166 -5.53 10.50 8.79
CA MET A 166 -4.92 9.84 9.95
C MET A 166 -3.66 10.55 10.44
N GLU A 167 -2.84 11.05 9.53
CA GLU A 167 -1.57 11.73 9.85
C GLU A 167 -1.79 13.14 10.40
N GLU A 168 -2.56 13.97 9.67
CA GLU A 168 -2.65 15.40 9.92
C GLU A 168 -3.90 15.78 10.72
N ILE A 169 -5.07 15.20 10.40
CA ILE A 169 -6.34 15.59 11.04
C ILE A 169 -6.51 14.99 12.42
N TYR A 170 -6.06 13.75 12.65
CA TYR A 170 -6.26 13.05 13.91
C TYR A 170 -5.83 13.87 15.14
N ARG A 171 -4.71 14.60 15.02
CA ARG A 171 -4.13 15.42 16.10
C ARG A 171 -4.49 16.89 16.01
N SER A 172 -5.16 17.32 14.93
CA SER A 172 -5.43 18.72 14.70
C SER A 172 -6.47 19.27 15.69
N VAL A 173 -6.16 20.42 16.28
CA VAL A 173 -7.11 21.17 17.12
C VAL A 173 -8.09 21.94 16.24
N ASP A 174 -7.59 22.50 15.13
CA ASP A 174 -8.36 23.28 14.15
C ASP A 174 -8.08 22.76 12.74
N VAL A 175 -9.01 21.96 12.22
CA VAL A 175 -8.84 21.23 10.94
C VAL A 175 -8.59 22.16 9.75
N ARG A 176 -9.05 23.41 9.82
CA ARG A 176 -8.91 24.39 8.74
C ARG A 176 -7.44 24.72 8.44
N ARG A 177 -6.58 24.64 9.45
CA ARG A 177 -5.13 24.89 9.27
C ARG A 177 -4.50 23.82 8.39
N GLU A 178 -4.83 22.56 8.65
CA GLU A 178 -4.31 21.44 7.87
C GLU A 178 -4.91 21.43 6.46
N ILE A 179 -6.21 21.70 6.33
CA ILE A 179 -6.88 21.80 5.03
C ILE A 179 -6.25 22.90 4.17
N ALA A 180 -5.98 24.07 4.76
CA ALA A 180 -5.34 25.17 4.03
C ALA A 180 -3.92 24.83 3.53
N ALA A 181 -3.25 23.86 4.14
CA ALA A 181 -1.93 23.39 3.71
C ALA A 181 -2.00 22.45 2.50
N VAL A 182 -3.17 21.89 2.17
CA VAL A 182 -3.36 20.97 1.04
C VAL A 182 -4.04 21.69 -0.12
N SER A 183 -3.29 21.96 -1.20
CA SER A 183 -3.84 22.62 -2.39
C SER A 183 -4.69 21.69 -3.27
N SER A 184 -4.40 20.38 -3.26
CA SER A 184 -5.13 19.34 -4.00
C SER A 184 -4.61 17.94 -3.66
N PHE A 185 -5.47 16.93 -3.59
CA PHE A 185 -5.04 15.52 -3.48
C PHE A 185 -4.72 14.93 -4.86
N PRO A 186 -3.56 14.25 -5.02
CA PRO A 186 -3.26 13.51 -6.23
C PRO A 186 -4.15 12.27 -6.35
N SER A 187 -4.68 12.02 -7.55
CA SER A 187 -5.48 10.83 -7.88
C SER A 187 -4.64 9.59 -8.17
N THR A 188 -3.32 9.74 -8.29
CA THR A 188 -2.38 8.64 -8.54
C THR A 188 -1.70 8.18 -7.26
N TYR A 189 -1.54 6.87 -7.09
CA TYR A 189 -0.79 6.29 -5.98
C TYR A 189 0.71 6.58 -6.18
N GLY A 190 1.33 7.27 -5.23
CA GLY A 190 2.78 7.34 -5.12
C GLY A 190 3.22 6.29 -4.11
N ASP A 191 3.58 5.08 -4.55
CA ASP A 191 4.12 4.05 -3.66
C ASP A 191 5.30 4.65 -2.88
N THR A 192 5.16 4.77 -1.57
CA THR A 192 6.29 5.04 -0.68
C THR A 192 6.63 3.71 -0.01
N LEU A 193 7.43 2.87 -0.69
CA LEU A 193 7.87 1.62 -0.11
C LEU A 193 8.94 1.90 0.95
N MET A 194 8.79 1.36 2.15
CA MET A 194 9.81 1.44 3.19
C MET A 194 10.58 0.12 3.21
N SER A 195 11.88 0.15 2.89
CA SER A 195 12.78 -1.00 3.07
C SER A 195 13.69 -0.78 4.28
N LEU A 196 14.17 -1.85 4.91
CA LEU A 196 14.88 -1.77 6.18
C LEU A 196 16.17 -2.60 6.14
N ALA A 197 17.31 -1.99 6.50
CA ALA A 197 18.62 -2.66 6.65
C ALA A 197 19.05 -2.71 8.11
N THR A 198 19.88 -3.70 8.43
CA THR A 198 20.76 -3.60 9.60
C THR A 198 22.18 -3.30 9.13
N VAL A 199 22.80 -2.21 9.61
CA VAL A 199 24.21 -1.84 9.37
C VAL A 199 24.89 -1.69 10.72
N ASP A 200 25.95 -2.47 10.95
CA ASP A 200 26.72 -2.47 12.21
C ASP A 200 25.87 -2.64 13.48
N GLY A 201 24.90 -3.54 13.42
CA GLY A 201 23.98 -3.82 14.54
C GLY A 201 22.90 -2.75 14.73
N LYS A 202 22.76 -1.80 13.80
CA LYS A 202 21.79 -0.70 13.87
C LYS A 202 20.79 -0.80 12.73
N THR A 203 19.52 -0.57 13.03
CA THR A 203 18.43 -0.59 12.06
C THR A 203 18.35 0.74 11.29
N ILE A 204 18.35 0.66 9.96
CA ILE A 204 18.27 1.77 9.02
C ILE A 204 16.98 1.66 8.21
N PHE A 205 16.23 2.75 8.15
CA PHE A 205 15.04 2.89 7.33
C PHE A 205 15.39 3.52 5.99
N PHE A 206 15.04 2.87 4.89
CA PHE A 206 15.02 3.50 3.58
C PHE A 206 13.57 3.85 3.26
N ARG A 207 13.30 5.13 3.04
CA ARG A 207 12.04 5.60 2.47
C ARG A 207 12.23 5.67 0.96
N ASP A 208 11.61 4.77 0.19
CA ASP A 208 11.47 4.99 -1.26
C ASP A 208 10.58 6.21 -1.43
N PHE A 209 11.18 7.32 -1.84
CA PHE A 209 10.43 8.31 -2.56
C PHE A 209 10.22 7.74 -3.96
N ASN A 210 8.97 7.62 -4.41
CA ASN A 210 8.68 7.46 -5.83
C ASN A 210 9.11 8.77 -6.53
N ILE A 211 10.40 8.84 -6.90
CA ILE A 211 11.03 10.01 -7.49
C ILE A 211 10.65 10.03 -8.97
N ARG A 212 9.46 10.57 -9.28
CA ARG A 212 9.19 11.02 -10.66
C ARG A 212 9.60 12.47 -10.89
N GLU A 213 9.84 13.28 -9.85
CA GLU A 213 10.04 14.73 -10.05
C GLU A 213 11.23 15.42 -9.37
N ASN A 214 12.10 14.79 -8.55
CA ASN A 214 13.35 15.47 -8.16
C ASN A 214 14.50 14.55 -7.67
N LYS A 215 15.63 14.69 -8.37
CA LYS A 215 16.98 14.13 -8.19
C LYS A 215 17.30 13.43 -6.84
N SER A 216 17.53 12.11 -6.92
CA SER A 216 18.59 11.33 -6.26
C SER A 216 18.97 11.67 -4.80
N LYS A 217 18.01 11.54 -3.88
CA LYS A 217 18.30 11.34 -2.44
C LYS A 217 17.45 10.20 -1.89
N ILE A 218 18.09 9.10 -1.51
CA ILE A 218 17.49 8.18 -0.55
C ILE A 218 17.84 8.73 0.84
N LEU A 219 16.82 9.19 1.56
CA LEU A 219 16.95 9.48 2.98
C LEU A 219 16.94 8.14 3.70
N ALA A 220 18.10 7.74 4.21
CA ALA A 220 18.20 6.64 5.15
C ALA A 220 18.17 7.24 6.56
N SER A 221 17.14 6.93 7.34
CA SER A 221 17.04 7.39 8.73
C SER A 221 17.52 6.29 9.66
N HIS A 222 18.47 6.61 10.54
CA HIS A 222 19.04 5.68 11.51
C HIS A 222 18.16 5.67 12.74
N TRP A 223 17.80 4.49 13.24
CA TRP A 223 17.33 4.35 14.60
C TRP A 223 18.44 3.72 15.45
N THR A 224 18.74 4.36 16.56
CA THR A 224 19.56 3.81 17.64
C THR A 224 18.70 3.72 18.91
N GLU A 225 19.15 2.97 19.92
CA GLU A 225 18.53 3.00 21.26
C GLU A 225 18.47 4.43 21.87
N GLN A 226 19.20 5.39 21.30
CA GLN A 226 19.28 6.78 21.73
C GLN A 226 18.46 7.76 20.84
N GLY A 227 17.68 7.26 19.88
CA GLY A 227 16.83 8.08 18.99
C GLY A 227 17.23 8.07 17.51
N LEU A 228 16.57 8.94 16.74
CA LEU A 228 16.69 9.08 15.28
C LEU A 228 17.96 9.88 14.92
N LEU A 229 18.89 9.27 14.20
CA LEU A 229 20.04 9.94 13.60
C LEU A 229 19.82 9.95 12.08
N GLU A 230 19.60 11.10 11.46
CA GLU A 230 19.51 11.14 10.00
C GLU A 230 20.91 11.13 9.39
N LYS A 231 21.26 10.10 8.62
CA LYS A 231 22.43 10.15 7.71
C LYS A 231 21.96 9.89 6.29
N SER A 232 21.91 10.95 5.50
CA SER A 232 21.61 10.86 4.08
C SER A 232 22.74 10.14 3.32
N TYR A 233 22.42 9.06 2.60
CA TYR A 233 23.35 8.42 1.67
C TYR A 233 22.99 8.84 0.24
N HIS A 234 23.98 9.34 -0.49
CA HIS A 234 23.84 9.56 -1.92
C HIS A 234 24.13 8.26 -2.65
N LEU A 235 23.09 7.66 -3.25
CA LEU A 235 23.26 6.54 -4.17
C LEU A 235 23.99 6.99 -5.45
N PRO A 236 24.69 6.08 -6.16
CA PRO A 236 25.26 6.39 -7.46
C PRO A 236 24.16 6.79 -8.45
N THR A 237 24.42 7.75 -9.33
CA THR A 237 23.44 8.23 -10.34
C THR A 237 22.97 7.15 -11.31
N SER A 238 23.75 6.08 -11.50
CA SER A 238 23.37 4.90 -12.29
C SER A 238 22.25 4.05 -11.67
N VAL A 239 21.77 4.43 -10.48
CA VAL A 239 20.86 3.65 -9.63
C VAL A 239 19.52 4.38 -9.43
N GLU A 240 19.27 5.45 -10.20
CA GLU A 240 17.97 6.13 -10.17
C GLU A 240 16.86 5.15 -10.61
N ASN A 241 15.78 5.07 -9.80
CA ASN A 241 14.60 4.22 -10.03
C ASN A 241 14.80 2.72 -9.80
N ILE A 242 15.49 2.33 -8.71
CA ILE A 242 15.37 0.95 -8.22
C ILE A 242 14.00 0.76 -7.55
N GLU A 243 13.18 -0.13 -8.10
CA GLU A 243 11.93 -0.62 -7.51
C GLU A 243 12.19 -1.83 -6.60
N ASP A 244 11.33 -2.00 -5.59
CA ASP A 244 11.27 -3.18 -4.70
C ASP A 244 12.63 -3.52 -4.05
N CYS A 245 13.34 -2.50 -3.57
CA CYS A 245 14.69 -2.68 -3.03
C CYS A 245 14.69 -3.50 -1.73
N ARG A 246 15.66 -4.40 -1.60
CA ARG A 246 15.95 -5.20 -0.41
C ARG A 246 17.38 -4.96 0.00
N SER A 247 17.60 -4.68 1.28
CA SER A 247 18.95 -4.57 1.81
C SER A 247 19.43 -5.85 2.49
N PHE A 248 20.73 -6.10 2.42
CA PHE A 248 21.37 -7.23 3.10
C PHE A 248 22.83 -6.91 3.41
N ARG A 249 23.41 -7.62 4.39
CA ARG A 249 24.85 -7.55 4.68
C ARG A 249 25.58 -8.74 4.10
N PHE A 250 26.70 -8.49 3.42
CA PHE A 250 27.55 -9.52 2.88
C PHE A 250 29.03 -9.13 3.03
N ARG A 251 29.84 -10.00 3.64
CA ARG A 251 31.26 -9.76 3.91
C ARG A 251 31.52 -8.40 4.57
N GLY A 252 30.75 -8.08 5.60
CA GLY A 252 30.84 -6.83 6.37
C GLY A 252 30.29 -5.58 5.70
N ARG A 253 29.93 -5.61 4.41
CA ARG A 253 29.37 -4.47 3.66
C ARG A 253 27.86 -4.56 3.50
N THR A 254 27.24 -3.43 3.21
CA THR A 254 25.79 -3.30 3.02
C THR A 254 25.47 -3.16 1.55
N PHE A 255 24.55 -4.00 1.10
CA PHE A 255 24.12 -4.02 -0.28
C PHE A 255 22.62 -3.76 -0.38
N LEU A 256 22.22 -3.16 -1.49
CA LEU A 256 20.83 -3.14 -1.96
C LEU A 256 20.72 -4.06 -3.17
N ILE A 257 19.65 -4.83 -3.25
CA ILE A 257 19.23 -5.53 -4.47
C ILE A 257 17.83 -5.06 -4.86
N GLY A 258 17.63 -4.71 -6.13
CA GLY A 258 16.31 -4.30 -6.61
C GLY A 258 16.25 -4.22 -8.13
N ASN A 259 15.06 -3.93 -8.64
CA ASN A 259 14.82 -3.88 -10.08
C ASN A 259 15.02 -2.47 -10.63
N ASN A 260 15.83 -2.32 -11.66
CA ASN A 260 15.82 -1.11 -12.49
C ASN A 260 15.51 -1.54 -13.93
N THR A 261 14.47 -0.95 -14.55
CA THR A 261 14.11 -1.19 -15.96
C THR A 261 14.09 -2.67 -16.36
N ARG A 262 13.50 -3.53 -15.50
CA ARG A 262 13.37 -4.99 -15.70
C ARG A 262 14.67 -5.78 -15.56
N ARG A 263 15.73 -5.16 -15.03
CA ARG A 263 17.01 -5.81 -14.70
C ARG A 263 17.21 -5.76 -13.19
N MET A 264 17.75 -6.83 -12.61
CA MET A 264 18.13 -6.81 -11.20
C MET A 264 19.52 -6.22 -11.04
N HIS A 265 19.65 -5.31 -10.08
CA HIS A 265 20.91 -4.67 -9.73
C HIS A 265 21.28 -5.02 -8.29
N ILE A 266 22.58 -5.21 -8.04
CA ILE A 266 23.15 -5.12 -6.70
C ILE A 266 23.95 -3.83 -6.61
N VAL A 267 23.75 -3.09 -5.53
CA VAL A 267 24.40 -1.81 -5.24
C VAL A 267 25.17 -1.95 -3.94
N ASP A 268 26.47 -1.73 -3.98
CA ASP A 268 27.33 -1.62 -2.81
C ASP A 268 27.22 -0.19 -2.28
N ILE A 269 26.59 -0.03 -1.11
CA ILE A 269 26.29 1.30 -0.56
C ILE A 269 27.58 2.00 -0.18
N GLU A 270 28.52 1.30 0.46
CA GLU A 270 29.77 1.87 0.94
C GLU A 270 30.69 2.27 -0.21
N ASN A 271 30.85 1.43 -1.23
CA ASN A 271 31.73 1.71 -2.37
C ASN A 271 31.06 2.55 -3.46
N LYS A 272 29.76 2.82 -3.35
CA LYS A 272 28.97 3.53 -4.37
C LYS A 272 29.13 2.90 -5.76
N SER A 273 29.18 1.57 -5.81
CA SER A 273 29.25 0.80 -7.04
C SER A 273 27.97 0.01 -7.24
N SER A 274 27.69 -0.35 -8.49
CA SER A 274 26.54 -1.18 -8.80
C SER A 274 26.85 -2.08 -9.99
N CYS A 275 26.32 -3.30 -9.97
CA CYS A 275 26.36 -4.21 -11.11
C CYS A 275 24.95 -4.74 -11.39
N TYR A 276 24.66 -5.04 -12.65
CA TYR A 276 23.47 -5.80 -13.01
C TYR A 276 23.76 -7.29 -12.88
N LEU A 277 22.76 -8.05 -12.48
CA LEU A 277 22.91 -9.49 -12.30
C LEU A 277 22.78 -10.24 -13.62
N LEU A 278 23.78 -11.06 -13.89
CA LEU A 278 23.94 -11.89 -15.06
C LEU A 278 23.74 -13.35 -14.66
N LYS A 279 22.61 -13.93 -15.07
CA LYS A 279 22.33 -15.35 -14.90
C LYS A 279 22.85 -16.15 -16.10
N SER A 280 23.68 -17.15 -15.84
CA SER A 280 24.09 -18.15 -16.82
C SER A 280 23.49 -19.49 -16.42
N PRO A 281 22.98 -20.35 -17.33
CA PRO A 281 22.77 -20.17 -18.76
C PRO A 281 21.34 -19.69 -19.13
N PHE A 282 20.56 -19.18 -18.17
CA PHE A 282 19.12 -18.97 -18.38
C PHE A 282 18.79 -17.70 -19.18
N PRO A 283 17.83 -17.76 -20.13
CA PRO A 283 17.37 -16.58 -20.84
C PRO A 283 16.73 -15.57 -19.87
N GLN A 284 16.95 -14.29 -20.15
CA GLN A 284 16.34 -13.20 -19.41
C GLN A 284 14.81 -13.24 -19.56
N ARG A 285 14.07 -13.15 -18.45
CA ARG A 285 12.60 -13.03 -18.51
C ARG A 285 12.25 -11.61 -18.96
N SER A 286 11.02 -11.45 -19.46
CA SER A 286 10.49 -10.13 -19.82
C SER A 286 10.39 -9.18 -18.62
N VAL A 287 10.29 -9.71 -17.40
CA VAL A 287 10.28 -8.96 -16.14
C VAL A 287 11.00 -9.78 -15.06
N GLU A 288 12.06 -9.22 -14.48
CA GLU A 288 12.83 -9.80 -13.37
C GLU A 288 12.50 -9.11 -12.05
N LYS A 289 11.38 -9.44 -11.39
CA LYS A 289 11.04 -8.86 -10.08
C LYS A 289 11.38 -9.82 -8.94
N ASN A 290 11.58 -9.28 -7.75
CA ASN A 290 11.51 -10.00 -6.48
C ASN A 290 12.61 -11.03 -6.17
N TRP A 291 13.84 -10.80 -6.61
CA TRP A 291 14.94 -11.67 -6.18
C TRP A 291 15.24 -11.39 -4.71
N THR A 292 15.30 -12.45 -3.91
CA THR A 292 15.46 -12.36 -2.47
C THR A 292 16.88 -12.77 -2.09
N PRO A 293 17.68 -11.89 -1.46
CA PRO A 293 19.03 -12.22 -1.05
C PRO A 293 19.00 -13.20 0.13
N LEU A 294 19.94 -14.14 0.09
CA LEU A 294 20.15 -15.18 1.09
C LEU A 294 21.67 -15.29 1.34
N VAL A 295 22.13 -14.94 2.53
CA VAL A 295 23.56 -14.97 2.87
C VAL A 295 23.82 -16.15 3.79
N THR A 296 24.71 -17.06 3.39
CA THR A 296 24.99 -18.30 4.12
C THR A 296 26.43 -18.36 4.66
N ASP A 297 26.70 -19.38 5.50
CA ASP A 297 28.03 -19.80 5.95
C ASP A 297 28.88 -18.65 6.54
N ASN A 298 28.38 -17.96 7.56
CA ASN A 298 29.09 -16.82 8.15
C ASN A 298 29.48 -15.74 7.10
N GLN A 299 28.58 -15.46 6.15
CA GLN A 299 28.76 -14.47 5.07
C GLN A 299 29.77 -14.85 3.97
N GLN A 300 30.06 -16.14 3.79
CA GLN A 300 30.97 -16.58 2.72
C GLN A 300 30.29 -16.64 1.35
N ARG A 301 29.01 -17.03 1.32
CA ARG A 301 28.22 -17.19 0.09
C ARG A 301 27.03 -16.25 0.04
N LEU A 302 26.80 -15.67 -1.14
CA LEU A 302 25.59 -14.92 -1.47
C LEU A 302 24.77 -15.75 -2.46
N LEU A 303 23.61 -16.17 -2.01
CA LEU A 303 22.59 -16.84 -2.80
C LEU A 303 21.45 -15.86 -3.08
N LEU A 304 20.77 -16.05 -4.21
CA LEU A 304 19.63 -15.26 -4.65
C LEU A 304 18.48 -16.20 -4.99
N VAL A 305 17.41 -16.12 -4.20
CA VAL A 305 16.18 -16.89 -4.46
C VAL A 305 15.40 -16.16 -5.54
N TYR A 306 15.32 -16.81 -6.70
CA TYR A 306 14.75 -16.25 -7.93
C TYR A 306 13.29 -16.60 -8.13
N SER A 307 12.90 -17.80 -7.70
CA SER A 307 11.55 -18.33 -7.82
C SER A 307 11.32 -19.35 -6.71
N PHE A 308 10.11 -19.39 -6.18
CA PHE A 308 9.70 -20.37 -5.18
C PHE A 308 9.01 -21.60 -5.81
N ASP A 309 8.43 -21.45 -7.01
CA ASP A 309 7.74 -22.54 -7.72
C ASP A 309 7.97 -22.48 -9.26
N PRO A 310 8.81 -23.38 -9.82
CA PRO A 310 9.73 -24.25 -9.08
C PRO A 310 10.77 -23.42 -8.31
N LEU A 311 11.34 -24.01 -7.25
CA LEU A 311 12.43 -23.38 -6.51
C LEU A 311 13.65 -23.22 -7.43
N LEU A 312 14.08 -21.97 -7.60
CA LEU A 312 15.28 -21.62 -8.33
C LEU A 312 16.13 -20.70 -7.46
N VAL A 313 17.35 -21.14 -7.19
CA VAL A 313 18.33 -20.39 -6.40
C VAL A 313 19.60 -20.23 -7.23
N PHE A 314 20.12 -19.02 -7.29
CA PHE A 314 21.41 -18.72 -7.90
C PHE A 314 22.46 -18.44 -6.84
N GLN A 315 23.70 -18.82 -7.09
CA GLN A 315 24.86 -18.37 -6.33
C GLN A 315 25.54 -17.23 -7.08
N VAL A 316 25.83 -16.13 -6.39
CA VAL A 316 26.66 -15.05 -6.94
C VAL A 316 28.12 -15.50 -6.91
N THR A 317 28.70 -15.75 -8.08
CA THR A 317 30.06 -16.27 -8.24
C THR A 317 31.09 -15.17 -8.53
N ASP A 318 30.66 -14.05 -9.11
CA ASP A 318 31.48 -12.84 -9.28
C ASP A 318 30.60 -11.62 -9.02
N LEU A 319 30.69 -11.07 -7.79
CA LEU A 319 29.86 -9.95 -7.36
C LEU A 319 30.17 -8.67 -8.14
N GLU A 320 31.43 -8.42 -8.50
CA GLU A 320 31.82 -7.21 -9.23
C GLU A 320 31.25 -7.19 -10.65
N LYS A 321 31.18 -8.37 -11.28
CA LYS A 321 30.59 -8.54 -12.62
C LYS A 321 29.11 -8.95 -12.58
N GLY A 322 28.53 -9.09 -11.39
CA GLY A 322 27.16 -9.57 -11.18
C GLY A 322 26.89 -10.99 -11.68
N ARG A 323 27.91 -11.84 -11.87
CA ARG A 323 27.70 -13.20 -12.40
C ARG A 323 27.07 -14.11 -11.37
N CYS A 324 26.06 -14.84 -11.82
CA CYS A 324 25.25 -15.74 -11.04
C CYS A 324 25.17 -17.10 -11.74
N ASP A 325 25.51 -18.16 -11.02
CA ASP A 325 25.42 -19.54 -11.49
C ASP A 325 24.29 -20.28 -10.77
N PRO A 326 23.65 -21.28 -11.41
CA PRO A 326 22.54 -22.01 -10.79
C PRO A 326 23.06 -22.81 -9.60
N TYR A 327 22.36 -22.72 -8.46
CA TYR A 327 22.69 -23.44 -7.24
C TYR A 327 21.66 -24.55 -6.94
N ILE A 328 20.37 -24.21 -6.94
CA ILE A 328 19.26 -25.16 -6.78
C ILE A 328 18.27 -24.99 -7.93
N GLY A 329 17.79 -26.13 -8.43
CA GLY A 329 16.73 -26.24 -9.42
C GLY A 329 17.23 -26.45 -10.85
N PHE A 330 16.52 -27.31 -11.59
CA PHE A 330 16.62 -27.43 -13.04
C PHE A 330 15.28 -26.98 -13.63
N VAL A 331 15.30 -26.07 -14.60
CA VAL A 331 14.07 -25.69 -15.30
C VAL A 331 13.71 -26.84 -16.23
N SER A 332 12.76 -27.69 -15.82
CA SER A 332 12.01 -28.45 -16.81
C SER A 332 11.13 -27.43 -17.54
N ASN A 333 11.13 -27.46 -18.88
CA ASN A 333 10.33 -26.57 -19.73
C ASN A 333 8.80 -26.79 -19.58
N SER A 334 8.32 -27.33 -18.46
CA SER A 334 6.91 -27.62 -18.27
C SER A 334 6.14 -26.34 -17.92
N SER A 335 5.34 -25.93 -18.88
CA SER A 335 4.45 -24.76 -18.86
C SER A 335 3.19 -24.95 -18.00
N SER A 336 3.16 -25.94 -17.10
CA SER A 336 1.95 -26.37 -16.38
C SER A 336 1.72 -25.70 -15.02
N HIS A 337 2.61 -24.85 -14.52
CA HIS A 337 2.45 -24.22 -13.20
C HIS A 337 1.43 -23.06 -13.23
N LYS A 338 0.13 -23.38 -13.13
CA LYS A 338 -1.00 -22.42 -13.12
C LYS A 338 -1.61 -22.17 -11.72
N GLU A 339 -1.10 -22.79 -10.66
CA GLU A 339 -1.68 -22.68 -9.32
C GLU A 339 -0.73 -21.96 -8.35
N CYS A 340 -1.27 -20.95 -7.65
CA CYS A 340 -0.71 -20.22 -6.51
C CYS A 340 0.83 -20.19 -6.38
N LYS A 341 1.49 -19.30 -7.12
CA LYS A 341 2.94 -19.08 -6.98
C LYS A 341 3.24 -18.17 -5.81
N LEU A 342 4.00 -18.66 -4.85
CA LEU A 342 4.71 -17.81 -3.90
C LEU A 342 5.67 -16.90 -4.69
N ARG A 343 5.73 -15.63 -4.32
CA ARG A 343 6.54 -14.60 -4.99
C ARG A 343 7.12 -13.65 -3.96
N GLY A 344 8.39 -13.31 -4.14
CA GLY A 344 9.01 -12.18 -3.45
C GLY A 344 8.77 -12.13 -1.95
N GLY A 345 8.76 -10.91 -1.41
CA GLY A 345 8.63 -10.61 0.01
C GLY A 345 9.97 -10.22 0.65
N THR A 346 10.22 -10.67 1.87
CA THR A 346 11.34 -10.23 2.72
C THR A 346 12.64 -10.99 2.42
N PRO A 347 13.83 -10.45 2.78
CA PRO A 347 15.06 -11.24 2.84
C PRO A 347 14.87 -12.54 3.63
N PHE A 348 15.63 -13.58 3.26
CA PHE A 348 15.68 -14.81 4.04
C PHE A 348 16.64 -14.67 5.22
N LEU A 349 16.21 -15.15 6.39
CA LEU A 349 17.01 -15.18 7.61
C LEU A 349 17.26 -16.62 8.06
N PRO A 350 18.41 -16.93 8.69
CA PRO A 350 18.65 -18.23 9.29
C PRO A 350 17.59 -18.58 10.34
N TYR A 351 17.05 -19.79 10.34
CA TYR A 351 16.00 -20.22 11.26
C TYR A 351 16.56 -21.13 12.37
N GLN A 352 16.31 -20.79 13.64
CA GLN A 352 16.61 -21.64 14.81
C GLN A 352 18.04 -22.23 14.85
N ASN A 353 19.06 -21.43 14.49
CA ASN A 353 20.47 -21.86 14.42
C ASN A 353 20.75 -23.03 13.44
N ASN A 354 19.82 -23.32 12.52
CA ASN A 354 20.04 -24.29 11.47
C ASN A 354 20.61 -23.58 10.23
N GLU A 355 21.87 -23.84 9.92
CA GLU A 355 22.59 -23.19 8.79
C GLU A 355 22.01 -23.49 7.41
N ASN A 356 21.11 -24.49 7.31
CA ASN A 356 20.50 -24.90 6.04
C ASN A 356 19.04 -24.51 5.92
N VAL A 357 18.40 -24.08 7.01
CA VAL A 357 16.97 -23.73 7.02
C VAL A 357 16.83 -22.24 7.22
N PHE A 358 16.11 -21.62 6.30
CA PHE A 358 15.89 -20.18 6.28
C PHE A 358 14.41 -19.86 6.26
N VAL A 359 14.06 -18.74 6.88
CA VAL A 359 12.69 -18.23 6.90
C VAL A 359 12.63 -16.86 6.22
N SER A 360 11.58 -16.64 5.44
CA SER A 360 11.20 -15.37 4.84
C SER A 360 9.69 -15.23 4.95
N VAL A 361 9.17 -14.04 4.69
CA VAL A 361 7.75 -13.88 4.36
C VAL A 361 7.62 -13.70 2.86
N ALA A 362 6.90 -14.60 2.20
CA ALA A 362 6.62 -14.53 0.77
C ALA A 362 5.19 -14.07 0.49
N HIS A 363 4.98 -13.46 -0.68
CA HIS A 363 3.64 -13.08 -1.11
C HIS A 363 2.99 -14.25 -1.84
N ARG A 364 1.70 -14.47 -1.61
CA ARG A 364 0.88 -15.34 -2.47
C ARG A 364 -0.22 -14.53 -3.10
N GLN A 365 -0.42 -14.71 -4.40
CA GLN A 365 -1.59 -14.18 -5.09
C GLN A 365 -2.70 -15.20 -5.00
N GLU A 366 -3.76 -14.90 -4.23
CA GLU A 366 -4.99 -15.70 -4.21
C GLU A 366 -5.85 -15.37 -5.44
N ARG A 367 -6.52 -16.37 -6.03
CA ARG A 367 -7.46 -16.14 -7.14
C ARG A 367 -8.76 -15.56 -6.58
N GLY A 368 -9.33 -14.56 -7.26
CA GLY A 368 -10.70 -14.08 -7.02
C GLY A 368 -10.83 -12.76 -6.25
N TYR A 369 -9.73 -12.22 -5.73
CA TYR A 369 -9.69 -10.88 -5.12
C TYR A 369 -8.77 -9.97 -5.93
N CYS A 370 -9.20 -8.74 -6.21
CA CYS A 370 -8.35 -7.70 -6.77
C CYS A 370 -7.04 -7.62 -5.98
N VAL A 371 -5.94 -8.02 -6.63
CA VAL A 371 -4.51 -7.83 -6.30
C VAL A 371 -4.12 -7.79 -4.81
N SER A 372 -4.83 -8.47 -3.90
CA SER A 372 -4.42 -8.53 -2.50
C SER A 372 -3.34 -9.58 -2.36
N TYR A 373 -2.09 -9.12 -2.32
CA TYR A 373 -0.99 -9.96 -1.89
C TYR A 373 -1.19 -10.23 -0.40
N ARG A 374 -1.06 -11.48 0.01
CA ARG A 374 -1.02 -11.84 1.43
C ARG A 374 0.37 -12.36 1.75
N GLY A 375 0.89 -12.00 2.93
CA GLY A 375 2.15 -12.52 3.45
C GLY A 375 1.97 -13.92 4.01
N TYR A 376 2.88 -14.83 3.69
CA TYR A 376 2.95 -16.19 4.23
C TYR A 376 4.37 -16.45 4.67
N TRP A 377 4.54 -17.19 5.77
CA TRP A 377 5.86 -17.70 6.12
C TRP A 377 6.33 -18.65 5.02
N ALA A 378 7.57 -18.49 4.58
CA ALA A 378 8.23 -19.35 3.61
C ALA A 378 9.51 -19.89 4.23
N PHE A 379 9.60 -21.22 4.32
CA PHE A 379 10.73 -21.96 4.87
C PHE A 379 11.49 -22.63 3.73
N LEU A 380 12.77 -22.29 3.60
CA LEU A 380 13.67 -22.83 2.59
C LEU A 380 14.68 -23.76 3.27
N ASP A 381 14.71 -25.04 2.91
CA ASP A 381 15.79 -25.96 3.28
C ASP A 381 16.70 -26.18 2.07
N LEU A 382 17.94 -25.70 2.16
CA LEU A 382 18.93 -25.80 1.08
C LEU A 382 19.40 -27.23 0.83
N ARG A 383 19.31 -28.14 1.82
CA ARG A 383 19.76 -29.54 1.67
C ARG A 383 18.80 -30.35 0.82
N SER A 384 17.50 -30.20 1.09
CA SER A 384 16.45 -30.85 0.30
C SER A 384 16.15 -30.10 -0.99
N GLY A 385 16.53 -28.82 -1.08
CA GLY A 385 16.17 -27.96 -2.20
C GLY A 385 14.66 -27.74 -2.28
N SER A 386 13.99 -27.62 -1.13
CA SER A 386 12.54 -27.45 -1.03
C SER A 386 12.17 -26.14 -0.35
N VAL A 387 11.05 -25.55 -0.79
CA VAL A 387 10.35 -24.48 -0.07
C VAL A 387 9.03 -25.03 0.44
N GLN A 388 8.73 -24.73 1.70
CA GLN A 388 7.41 -24.91 2.30
C GLN A 388 6.84 -23.52 2.67
N SER A 389 5.53 -23.35 2.63
CA SER A 389 4.87 -22.15 3.16
C SER A 389 3.90 -22.48 4.27
N SER A 390 3.59 -21.49 5.11
CA SER A 390 2.45 -21.61 6.02
C SER A 390 1.17 -21.90 5.24
N GLY A 391 0.29 -22.73 5.81
CA GLY A 391 -1.01 -23.04 5.22
C GLY A 391 -1.98 -21.86 5.27
N ALA A 392 -1.76 -20.91 6.18
CA ALA A 392 -2.56 -19.70 6.36
C ALA A 392 -1.69 -18.43 6.15
N PRO A 393 -2.31 -17.31 5.75
CA PRO A 393 -1.68 -16.00 5.76
C PRO A 393 -1.19 -15.62 7.16
N ILE A 394 -0.16 -14.78 7.23
CA ILE A 394 0.30 -14.20 8.49
C ILE A 394 -0.76 -13.20 8.96
N GLN A 395 -1.27 -13.46 10.15
CA GLN A 395 -2.20 -12.59 10.85
C GLN A 395 -1.62 -12.30 12.25
N ILE A 396 -1.55 -11.03 12.61
CA ILE A 396 -1.04 -10.60 13.91
C ILE A 396 -2.14 -9.81 14.61
N GLY A 397 -2.70 -10.42 15.65
CA GLY A 397 -3.95 -9.95 16.25
C GLY A 397 -5.09 -10.01 15.23
N GLN A 398 -5.70 -8.85 14.94
CA GLN A 398 -6.77 -8.71 13.94
C GLN A 398 -6.26 -8.31 12.55
N PHE A 399 -4.96 -8.05 12.41
CA PHE A 399 -4.40 -7.46 11.21
C PHE A 399 -3.79 -8.50 10.29
N LEU A 400 -4.13 -8.42 9.00
CA LEU A 400 -3.58 -9.25 7.94
C LEU A 400 -2.34 -8.57 7.33
N ILE A 401 -1.24 -9.31 7.17
CA ILE A 401 -0.05 -8.78 6.51
C ILE A 401 -0.20 -8.87 4.99
N VAL A 402 -0.15 -7.73 4.30
CA VAL A 402 -0.40 -7.65 2.85
C VAL A 402 0.89 -7.47 2.06
N TYR A 403 1.77 -6.56 2.51
CA TYR A 403 3.05 -6.26 1.86
C TYR A 403 4.21 -6.32 2.87
N PRO A 404 4.70 -7.53 3.20
CA PRO A 404 5.87 -7.69 4.05
C PRO A 404 7.11 -7.18 3.30
N THR A 405 7.74 -6.13 3.82
CA THR A 405 8.93 -5.54 3.19
C THR A 405 10.23 -5.97 3.85
N SER A 406 10.17 -6.33 5.13
CA SER A 406 11.37 -6.66 5.91
C SER A 406 11.08 -7.64 7.04
N LEU A 407 12.04 -8.50 7.35
CA LEU A 407 11.99 -9.47 8.44
C LEU A 407 13.31 -9.35 9.21
N PHE A 408 13.25 -9.40 10.54
CA PHE A 408 14.41 -9.37 11.44
C PHE A 408 14.28 -10.44 12.51
N LEU A 409 15.42 -10.94 12.97
CA LEU A 409 15.52 -11.74 14.18
C LEU A 409 16.20 -10.88 15.24
N GLY A 410 15.49 -10.62 16.32
CA GLY A 410 16.01 -9.97 17.52
C GLY A 410 17.02 -10.85 18.23
N SER A 411 17.91 -10.24 18.99
CA SER A 411 18.88 -10.94 19.85
C SER A 411 18.21 -11.75 20.95
N ASP A 412 16.95 -11.44 21.27
CA ASP A 412 16.07 -12.17 22.18
C ASP A 412 15.43 -13.42 21.54
N GLY A 413 15.75 -13.70 20.28
CA GLY A 413 15.18 -14.82 19.51
C GLY A 413 13.80 -14.52 18.92
N LYS A 414 13.24 -13.34 19.15
CA LYS A 414 11.95 -12.94 18.57
C LYS A 414 12.11 -12.51 17.13
N SER A 415 11.05 -12.65 16.37
CA SER A 415 11.02 -12.19 14.98
C SER A 415 10.21 -10.91 14.87
N TRP A 416 10.73 -9.96 14.10
CA TRP A 416 10.11 -8.68 13.83
C TRP A 416 9.81 -8.59 12.35
N LEU A 417 8.53 -8.47 12.03
CA LEU A 417 8.06 -8.31 10.67
C LEU A 417 7.73 -6.83 10.44
N GLY A 418 8.41 -6.22 9.48
CA GLY A 418 8.06 -4.91 8.94
C GLY A 418 7.28 -5.07 7.65
N GLY A 419 6.10 -4.47 7.59
CA GLY A 419 5.26 -4.52 6.41
C GLY A 419 4.11 -3.53 6.47
N HIS A 420 3.43 -3.38 5.34
CA HIS A 420 2.19 -2.59 5.31
C HIS A 420 1.03 -3.40 5.86
N ILE A 421 0.33 -2.80 6.81
CA ILE A 421 -0.97 -3.20 7.34
C ILE A 421 -1.94 -2.07 7.02
N ASP A 422 -2.94 -2.33 6.20
CA ASP A 422 -3.95 -1.30 5.84
C ASP A 422 -3.30 0.04 5.44
N ASP A 423 -2.26 -0.01 4.59
CA ASP A 423 -1.42 1.11 4.12
C ASP A 423 -0.47 1.74 5.15
N GLU A 424 -0.51 1.37 6.43
CA GLU A 424 0.43 1.83 7.44
C GLU A 424 1.63 0.88 7.57
N PHE A 425 2.84 1.44 7.57
CA PHE A 425 4.04 0.65 7.85
C PHE A 425 4.12 0.34 9.34
N CYS A 426 3.99 -0.93 9.69
CA CYS A 426 3.98 -1.39 11.08
C CYS A 426 5.13 -2.38 11.32
N PHE A 427 5.68 -2.34 12.55
CA PHE A 427 6.49 -3.42 13.09
C PHE A 427 5.65 -4.27 14.01
N LEU A 428 5.70 -5.56 13.77
CA LEU A 428 5.01 -6.52 14.61
C LEU A 428 5.97 -7.59 15.07
N THR A 429 5.87 -7.93 16.35
CA THR A 429 6.54 -9.09 16.92
C THR A 429 5.62 -10.29 16.80
N ASP A 430 6.14 -11.38 16.28
CA ASP A 430 5.45 -12.67 16.35
C ASP A 430 6.45 -13.76 16.75
N ASP A 431 5.97 -14.74 17.51
CA ASP A 431 6.73 -15.94 17.78
C ASP A 431 6.59 -16.84 16.55
N ILE A 432 7.67 -17.03 15.78
CA ILE A 432 7.66 -17.93 14.61
C ILE A 432 7.53 -19.37 15.12
N SER A 433 6.29 -19.82 15.33
CA SER A 433 5.99 -21.23 15.51
C SER A 433 6.22 -21.94 14.18
N THR A 434 7.09 -22.97 14.19
CA THR A 434 7.19 -23.89 13.05
C THR A 434 5.79 -24.38 12.68
N PRO A 435 5.39 -24.35 11.39
CA PRO A 435 4.25 -25.14 10.98
C PRO A 435 4.52 -26.60 11.40
N SER A 436 3.58 -27.20 12.12
CA SER A 436 3.61 -28.63 12.39
C SER A 436 3.63 -29.36 11.05
N VAL A 437 4.76 -29.99 10.73
CA VAL A 437 4.94 -30.79 9.50
C VAL A 437 4.07 -32.03 9.56
#